data_AF-A0A0N4T6B0-F1
#
_entry.id   AF-A0A0N4T6B0-F1
#
_cell.length_a   1.000
_cell.length_b   1.000
_cell.length_c   1.000
_cell.angle_alpha   90.00
_cell.angle_beta   90.00
_cell.angle_gamma   90.00
#
_symmetry.space_group_name_H-M   'P 1'
#
loop_
_entity.id
_entity.type
_entity.pdbx_description
1 polymer ?
#
loop_
_entity_poly.entity_id
_entity_poly.type
_entity_poly.pdbx_seq_one_letter_code
_entity_poly.pdbx_strand_id
1 'polypeptide(L)'
;MDIMAADEIKITDDTKICNDLKGFKFKEILGEDATRKITFVLLDVNNCNDQAVLIVEKTPFPMDEQDWNTIVSQCSLETLSMNDIYSNHILFPPEKFSGNNLYFFHIFYYLIIFFEII
;
A
#
# COMPACT_ATOMS: atom_id res chain seq x y z
N MET A 1 -26.35 2.88 -48.72
CA MET A 1 -25.88 1.94 -47.68
C MET A 1 -24.78 2.66 -46.95
N ASP A 2 -25.13 3.19 -45.79
CA ASP A 2 -24.25 3.94 -44.91
C ASP A 2 -23.12 3.05 -44.40
N ILE A 3 -21.91 3.59 -44.38
CA ILE A 3 -20.83 3.06 -43.55
C ILE A 3 -20.24 4.27 -42.84
N MET A 4 -20.70 4.45 -41.61
CA MET A 4 -20.25 5.51 -40.71
C MET A 4 -18.78 5.29 -40.38
N ALA A 5 -17.98 6.36 -40.49
CA ALA A 5 -16.60 6.38 -40.02
C ALA A 5 -16.62 6.12 -38.50
N ALA A 6 -15.96 5.04 -38.07
CA ALA A 6 -15.69 4.80 -36.67
C ALA A 6 -14.63 5.83 -36.23
N ASP A 7 -15.03 6.78 -35.40
CA ASP A 7 -14.10 7.62 -34.66
C ASP A 7 -13.19 6.71 -33.83
N GLU A 8 -11.90 6.72 -34.14
CA GLU A 8 -10.89 6.16 -33.26
C GLU A 8 -10.87 7.01 -31.98
N ILE A 9 -11.52 6.49 -30.93
CA ILE A 9 -11.34 7.00 -29.57
C ILE A 9 -9.88 6.78 -29.20
N LYS A 10 -9.05 7.80 -29.40
CA LYS A 10 -7.75 7.90 -28.74
C LYS A 10 -8.01 7.99 -27.24
N ILE A 11 -7.91 6.84 -26.57
CA ILE A 11 -7.75 6.78 -25.13
C ILE A 11 -6.38 7.42 -24.86
N THR A 12 -6.37 8.72 -24.59
CA THR A 12 -5.21 9.41 -24.06
C THR A 12 -4.88 8.79 -22.71
N ASP A 13 -3.77 8.06 -22.69
CA ASP A 13 -3.09 7.51 -21.53
C ASP A 13 -2.52 8.64 -20.66
N ASP A 14 -3.41 9.49 -20.16
CA ASP A 14 -3.15 10.50 -19.13
C ASP A 14 -3.59 9.96 -17.76
N THR A 15 -3.59 8.64 -17.57
CA THR A 15 -3.48 8.02 -16.25
C THR A 15 -2.08 8.31 -15.72
N LYS A 16 -1.87 9.57 -15.35
CA LYS A 16 -0.73 10.02 -14.58
C LYS A 16 -0.80 9.24 -13.28
N ILE A 17 -0.09 8.11 -13.23
CA ILE A 17 0.03 7.28 -12.04
C ILE A 17 0.62 8.21 -10.98
N CYS A 18 -0.24 8.71 -10.09
CA CYS A 18 0.15 9.63 -9.05
C CYS A 18 0.81 8.79 -7.96
N ASN A 19 2.05 8.39 -8.21
CA ASN A 19 2.88 7.58 -7.31
C ASN A 19 3.33 8.35 -6.06
N ASP A 20 2.81 9.56 -5.83
CA ASP A 20 3.35 10.45 -4.82
C ASP A 20 2.26 11.01 -3.90
N LEU A 21 2.39 10.71 -2.61
CA LEU A 21 1.49 11.20 -1.57
C LEU A 21 1.74 12.67 -1.18
N LYS A 22 2.72 13.37 -1.81
CA LYS A 22 3.03 14.79 -1.54
C LYS A 22 1.81 15.73 -1.61
N GLY A 23 0.77 15.36 -2.34
CA GLY A 23 -0.48 16.13 -2.45
C GLY A 23 -1.47 15.94 -1.30
N PHE A 24 -1.21 15.02 -0.36
CA PHE A 24 -2.16 14.66 0.69
C PHE A 24 -1.66 15.08 2.07
N LYS A 25 -2.60 15.46 2.93
CA LYS A 25 -2.35 15.80 4.32
C LYS A 25 -3.11 14.86 5.24
N PHE A 26 -2.43 14.30 6.23
CA PHE A 26 -3.08 13.51 7.29
C PHE A 26 -4.19 14.32 7.97
N LYS A 27 -5.36 13.69 8.12
CA LYS A 27 -6.50 14.25 8.86
C LYS A 27 -6.77 13.48 10.14
N GLU A 28 -7.10 12.20 10.02
CA GLU A 28 -7.40 11.33 11.16
C GLU A 28 -7.23 9.84 10.81
N ILE A 29 -7.23 9.00 11.84
CA ILE A 29 -7.31 7.54 11.71
C ILE A 29 -8.78 7.14 11.78
N LEU A 30 -9.29 6.52 10.71
CA LEU A 30 -10.67 6.03 10.64
C LEU A 30 -10.85 4.72 11.38
N GLY A 31 -9.79 3.92 11.46
CA GLY A 31 -9.80 2.64 12.15
C GLY A 31 -8.45 1.95 12.06
N GLU A 32 -8.19 1.11 13.05
CA GLU A 32 -7.00 0.27 13.12
C GLU A 32 -7.42 -1.11 13.64
N ASP A 33 -6.91 -2.16 13.00
CA ASP A 33 -6.98 -3.52 13.53
C ASP A 33 -5.55 -4.07 13.61
N ALA A 34 -4.99 -4.01 14.83
CA ALA A 34 -3.64 -4.50 15.11
C ALA A 34 -3.51 -6.03 14.91
N THR A 35 -4.61 -6.78 15.04
CA THR A 35 -4.61 -8.25 14.82
C THR A 35 -4.43 -8.56 13.35
N ARG A 36 -5.12 -7.81 12.48
CA ARG A 36 -5.00 -7.91 11.02
C ARG A 36 -3.85 -7.08 10.45
N LYS A 37 -3.20 -6.27 11.28
CA LYS A 37 -2.10 -5.36 10.89
C LYS A 37 -2.51 -4.43 9.75
N ILE A 38 -3.70 -3.84 9.87
CA ILE A 38 -4.30 -2.93 8.89
C ILE A 38 -4.69 -1.61 9.56
N THR A 39 -4.50 -0.51 8.84
CA THR A 39 -4.87 0.84 9.28
C THR A 39 -5.55 1.61 8.16
N PHE A 40 -6.63 2.30 8.50
CA PHE A 40 -7.40 3.16 7.61
C PHE A 40 -7.17 4.62 8.03
N VAL A 41 -6.67 5.43 7.11
CA VAL A 41 -6.28 6.81 7.37
C VAL A 41 -7.05 7.73 6.44
N LEU A 42 -7.69 8.75 6.99
CA LEU A 42 -8.32 9.81 6.23
C LEU A 42 -7.29 10.90 5.92
N LEU A 43 -7.27 11.30 4.65
CA LEU A 43 -6.39 12.32 4.11
C LEU A 43 -7.22 13.44 3.48
N ASP A 44 -6.78 14.67 3.64
CA ASP A 44 -7.28 15.83 2.88
C ASP A 44 -6.37 16.05 1.66
N VAL A 45 -6.96 16.39 0.52
CA VAL A 45 -6.24 16.73 -0.70
C VAL A 45 -5.83 18.21 -0.64
N ASN A 46 -4.53 18.50 -0.78
CA ASN A 46 -4.05 19.88 -0.74
C ASN A 46 -4.78 20.74 -1.79
N ASN A 47 -5.24 21.91 -1.36
CA ASN A 47 -5.92 22.92 -2.18
C ASN A 47 -7.31 22.55 -2.73
N CYS A 48 -7.89 21.42 -2.30
CA CYS A 48 -9.27 21.03 -2.61
C CYS A 48 -10.00 20.65 -1.31
N ASN A 49 -11.33 20.74 -1.28
CA ASN A 49 -12.13 20.27 -0.13
C ASN A 49 -12.43 18.75 -0.24
N ASP A 50 -11.58 18.04 -0.98
CA ASP A 50 -11.72 16.63 -1.31
C ASP A 50 -10.97 15.78 -0.29
N GLN A 51 -11.47 14.56 -0.11
CA GLN A 51 -10.94 13.62 0.86
C GLN A 51 -10.57 12.30 0.20
N ALA A 52 -9.59 11.63 0.79
CA ALA A 52 -9.17 10.31 0.37
C ALA A 52 -8.93 9.40 1.56
N VAL A 53 -9.11 8.10 1.36
CA VAL A 53 -8.82 7.08 2.35
C VAL A 53 -7.61 6.29 1.90
N LEU A 54 -6.62 6.23 2.78
CA LEU A 54 -5.43 5.40 2.64
C LEU A 54 -5.61 4.15 3.50
N ILE A 55 -5.49 2.98 2.89
CA ILE A 55 -5.51 1.71 3.59
C ILE A 55 -4.10 1.12 3.50
N VAL A 56 -3.51 0.89 4.67
CA VAL A 56 -2.18 0.27 4.80
C VAL A 56 -2.36 -1.10 5.42
N GLU A 57 -1.92 -2.14 4.73
CA GLU A 57 -2.00 -3.52 5.20
C GLU A 57 -0.60 -4.18 5.16
N LYS A 58 -0.24 -4.92 6.20
CA LYS A 58 0.99 -5.72 6.17
C LYS A 58 0.83 -6.92 5.24
N THR A 59 1.76 -7.09 4.32
CA THR A 59 1.77 -8.25 3.43
C THR A 59 2.06 -9.53 4.22
N PRO A 60 1.31 -10.62 3.99
CA PRO A 60 1.62 -11.93 4.56
C PRO A 60 3.01 -12.43 4.17
N PHE A 61 3.62 -13.27 5.01
CA PHE A 61 4.89 -13.91 4.68
C PHE A 61 4.75 -14.87 3.49
N PRO A 62 5.78 -15.00 2.66
CA PRO A 62 5.79 -15.93 1.54
C PRO A 62 5.73 -17.38 2.04
N MET A 63 5.14 -18.27 1.23
CA MET A 63 5.09 -19.71 1.54
C MET A 63 6.21 -20.50 0.87
N ASP A 64 6.95 -19.88 -0.07
CA ASP A 64 7.97 -20.54 -0.88
C ASP A 64 9.30 -20.70 -0.14
N GLU A 65 9.90 -21.89 -0.25
CA GLU A 65 11.19 -22.20 0.38
C GLU A 65 12.31 -21.27 -0.11
N GLN A 66 12.31 -20.93 -1.40
CA GLN A 66 13.32 -20.05 -1.97
C GLN A 66 13.31 -18.64 -1.36
N ASP A 67 12.12 -18.12 -1.06
CA ASP A 67 11.97 -16.83 -0.40
C ASP A 67 12.47 -16.89 1.04
N TRP A 68 12.18 -17.97 1.77
CA TRP A 68 12.72 -18.18 3.11
C TRP A 68 14.23 -18.33 3.13
N ASN A 69 14.83 -19.02 2.16
CA ASN A 69 16.29 -19.09 2.02
C ASN A 69 16.90 -17.69 1.82
N THR A 70 16.21 -16.83 1.07
CA THR A 70 16.63 -15.43 0.87
C THR A 70 16.49 -14.63 2.17
N ILE A 71 15.37 -14.75 2.87
CA ILE A 71 15.13 -14.07 4.15
C ILE A 71 16.21 -14.46 5.17
N VAL A 72 16.46 -15.76 5.36
CA VAL A 72 17.43 -16.24 6.35
C VAL A 72 18.86 -15.78 6.02
N SER A 73 19.24 -15.77 4.75
CA SER A 73 20.61 -15.40 4.35
C SER A 73 20.87 -13.89 4.34
N GLN A 74 19.83 -13.07 4.19
CA GLN A 74 19.97 -11.62 3.98
C GLN A 74 19.33 -10.76 5.06
N CYS A 75 18.59 -11.34 6.01
CA CYS A 75 18.00 -10.57 7.11
C CYS A 75 19.06 -10.11 8.12
N SER A 76 18.74 -8.99 8.78
CA SER A 76 19.46 -8.54 9.98
C SER A 76 18.57 -8.71 11.20
N LEU A 77 19.17 -9.01 12.35
CA LEU A 77 18.47 -9.27 13.60
C LEU A 77 19.03 -8.39 14.71
N GLU A 78 18.13 -7.81 15.51
CA GLU A 78 18.48 -7.10 16.74
C GLU A 78 17.79 -7.79 17.92
N THR A 79 18.56 -8.22 18.93
CA THR A 79 18.01 -8.88 20.11
C THR A 79 17.46 -7.86 21.09
N LEU A 80 16.18 -7.99 21.44
CA LEU A 80 15.51 -7.14 22.43
C LEU A 80 15.66 -7.68 23.85
N SER A 81 15.45 -8.98 24.02
CA SER A 81 15.50 -9.64 25.32
C SER A 81 15.83 -11.10 25.17
N MET A 82 16.55 -11.66 26.15
CA MET A 82 16.87 -13.07 26.22
C MET A 82 16.60 -13.58 27.64
N ASN A 83 15.94 -14.73 27.74
CA ASN A 83 15.65 -15.42 28.99
C ASN A 83 15.86 -16.93 28.81
N ASP A 84 16.99 -17.41 29.30
CA ASP A 84 17.42 -18.81 29.17
C ASP A 84 17.39 -19.28 27.70
N ILE A 85 16.49 -20.20 27.35
CA ILE A 85 16.32 -20.72 25.98
C ILE A 85 15.41 -19.87 25.08
N TYR A 86 14.80 -18.81 25.61
CA TYR A 86 13.90 -17.93 24.86
C TYR A 86 14.56 -16.59 24.56
N SER A 87 14.32 -16.06 23.36
CA SER A 87 14.78 -14.73 22.96
C SER A 87 13.76 -14.05 22.05
N ASN A 88 13.68 -12.73 22.17
CA ASN A 88 12.85 -11.88 21.32
C ASN A 88 13.78 -11.02 20.46
N HIS A 89 13.51 -10.96 19.16
CA HIS A 89 14.31 -10.20 18.21
C HIS A 89 13.42 -9.30 17.35
N ILE A 90 13.98 -8.15 16.93
CA ILE A 90 13.50 -7.40 15.79
C ILE A 90 14.18 -7.97 14.54
N LEU A 91 13.37 -8.35 13.56
CA LEU A 91 13.82 -8.81 12.26
C LEU A 91 13.74 -7.66 11.27
N PHE A 92 14.84 -7.39 10.56
CA PHE A 92 14.92 -6.46 9.44
C PHE A 92 15.08 -7.29 8.15
N PRO A 93 13.98 -7.61 7.46
CA PRO A 93 14.05 -8.42 6.25
C PRO A 93 14.53 -7.58 5.04
N PRO A 94 14.98 -8.22 3.95
CA PRO A 94 15.27 -7.53 2.70
C PRO A 94 14.07 -6.71 2.18
N GLU A 95 14.35 -5.69 1.35
CA GLU A 95 13.34 -4.74 0.85
C GLU A 95 12.13 -5.44 0.21
N LYS A 96 12.38 -6.51 -0.56
CA LYS A 96 11.35 -7.37 -1.19
C LYS A 96 10.28 -7.86 -0.19
N PHE A 97 10.66 -8.11 1.06
CA PHE A 97 9.79 -8.69 2.10
C PHE A 97 9.40 -7.68 3.19
N SER A 98 9.86 -6.44 3.07
CA SER A 98 9.53 -5.35 3.99
C SER A 98 8.21 -4.65 3.64
N GLY A 99 7.62 -5.02 2.50
CA GLY A 99 6.46 -4.36 1.90
C GLY A 99 5.23 -4.27 2.81
N ASN A 100 4.56 -3.14 2.71
CA ASN A 100 3.16 -2.99 3.09
C ASN A 100 2.38 -2.85 1.78
N ASN A 101 1.24 -3.54 1.67
CA ASN A 101 0.31 -3.27 0.59
C ASN A 101 -0.38 -1.94 0.88
N LEU A 102 -0.38 -1.05 -0.10
CA LEU A 102 -0.98 0.27 0.00
C LEU A 102 -2.13 0.39 -1.00
N TYR A 103 -3.34 0.54 -0.48
CA TYR A 103 -4.52 0.78 -1.29
C TYR A 103 -5.00 2.20 -1.09
N PHE A 104 -5.28 2.88 -2.20
CA PHE A 104 -5.67 4.27 -2.19
C PHE A 104 -7.08 4.46 -2.77
N PHE A 105 -7.92 5.18 -2.02
CA PHE A 105 -9.30 5.46 -2.38
C PHE A 105 -9.51 6.96 -2.45
N HIS A 106 -9.76 7.48 -3.65
CA HIS A 106 -10.19 8.86 -3.80
C HIS A 106 -11.72 8.94 -3.73
N ILE A 107 -12.26 9.77 -2.84
CA ILE A 107 -13.70 9.98 -2.72
C ILE A 107 -14.06 11.22 -3.53
N PHE A 108 -14.43 11.02 -4.80
CA PHE A 108 -15.21 12.01 -5.52
C PHE A 108 -16.68 11.80 -5.16
N TYR A 109 -17.45 12.87 -4.96
CA TYR A 109 -18.89 12.77 -4.70
C TYR A 109 -19.53 11.73 -5.65
N TYR A 110 -19.96 10.59 -5.07
CA TYR A 110 -20.57 9.40 -5.71
C TYR A 110 -19.69 8.41 -6.51
N LEU A 111 -18.35 8.52 -6.52
CA LEU A 111 -17.48 7.55 -7.19
C LEU A 111 -16.24 7.18 -6.37
N ILE A 112 -16.07 5.88 -6.08
CA ILE A 112 -14.87 5.30 -5.45
C ILE A 112 -13.99 4.74 -6.56
N ILE A 113 -12.76 5.26 -6.71
CA ILE A 113 -11.76 4.75 -7.66
C ILE A 113 -10.65 4.03 -6.86
N PHE A 114 -10.31 2.82 -7.28
CA PHE A 114 -9.29 1.97 -6.66
C PHE A 114 -7.93 2.19 -7.34
N PHE A 115 -6.91 2.49 -6.56
CA PHE A 115 -5.51 2.44 -7.01
C PHE A 115 -4.69 1.52 -6.12
N GLU A 116 -3.97 0.60 -6.74
CA GLU A 116 -2.91 -0.20 -6.13
C GLU A 116 -1.58 0.55 -6.29
N ILE A 117 -0.88 0.80 -5.19
CA ILE A 117 0.43 1.46 -5.21
C ILE A 117 1.45 0.40 -4.79
N ILE A 118 2.28 -0.03 -5.75
CA ILE A 118 3.36 -1.03 -5.57
C ILE A 118 4.69 -0.31 -5.32
#